data_AF-A0A7J3FPQ4-F1
#
_entry.id   AF-A0A7J3FPQ4-F1
#
_cell.length_a   1.000
_cell.length_b   1.000
_cell.length_c   1.000
_cell.angle_alpha   90.00
_cell.angle_beta   90.00
_cell.angle_gamma   90.00
#
_symmetry.space_group_name_H-M   'P 1'
#
loop_
_entity.id
_entity.type
_entity.pdbx_description
1 polymer ?
#
loop_
_entity_poly.entity_id
_entity_poly.type
_entity_poly.pdbx_seq_one_letter_code
_entity_poly.pdbx_strand_id
1 'polypeptide(L)'
;GCPHASLEEISRLLPLLGKGSKPFWICTSRRVKEEARRSGLGKRVEEAGGRMVADTCAVVSPLEKLGFKTVGVDSAKAAHYLPSLCRVEVVFSPPGELLGR
;
A
#
# COMPACT_ATOMS: atom_id res chain seq x y z
N GLY A 1 0.17 -0.54 -6.21
CA GLY A 1 -0.89 -0.70 -7.22
C GLY A 1 -2.16 0.02 -6.83
N CYS A 2 -2.66 0.95 -7.66
CA CYS A 2 -4.06 1.41 -7.60
C CYS A 2 -4.73 1.09 -8.95
N PRO A 3 -5.82 0.30 -8.97
CA PRO A 3 -6.61 -0.06 -7.80
C PRO A 3 -6.13 -1.32 -7.04
N HIS A 4 -5.52 -2.30 -7.71
CA HIS A 4 -5.29 -3.62 -7.12
C HIS A 4 -3.91 -4.19 -7.44
N ALA A 5 -3.12 -4.47 -6.41
CA ALA A 5 -1.89 -5.24 -6.51
C ALA A 5 -2.19 -6.73 -6.74
N SER A 6 -1.40 -7.40 -7.59
CA SER A 6 -1.46 -8.84 -7.79
C SER A 6 -0.74 -9.61 -6.66
N LEU A 7 -0.96 -10.93 -6.60
CA LEU A 7 -0.24 -11.78 -5.64
C LEU A 7 1.27 -11.78 -5.91
N GLU A 8 1.67 -11.73 -7.17
CA GLU A 8 3.07 -11.69 -7.59
C GLU A 8 3.74 -10.38 -7.19
N GLU A 9 3.05 -9.25 -7.37
CA GLU A 9 3.53 -7.95 -6.89
C GLU A 9 3.72 -7.97 -5.37
N ILE A 10 2.73 -8.50 -4.63
CA ILE A 10 2.83 -8.67 -3.17
C ILE A 10 4.05 -9.53 -2.80
N SER A 11 4.26 -10.65 -3.49
CA SER A 11 5.39 -11.53 -3.24
C SER A 11 6.74 -10.85 -3.52
N ARG A 12 6.81 -9.97 -4.52
CA ARG A 12 8.02 -9.17 -4.83
C ARG A 12 8.29 -8.08 -3.80
N LEU A 13 7.25 -7.60 -3.11
CA LEU A 13 7.41 -6.62 -2.02
C LEU A 13 8.00 -7.26 -0.76
N LEU A 14 7.64 -8.51 -0.46
CA LEU A 14 8.02 -9.15 0.82
C LEU A 14 9.51 -9.12 1.18
N PRO A 15 10.47 -9.30 0.25
CA PRO A 15 11.89 -9.20 0.57
C PRO A 15 12.34 -7.79 0.97
N LEU A 16 11.59 -6.76 0.56
CA LEU A 16 11.84 -5.36 0.87
C LEU A 16 11.25 -4.95 2.22
N LEU A 17 10.35 -5.77 2.76
CA LEU A 17 9.67 -5.52 4.03
C LEU A 17 10.56 -5.96 5.20
N GLY A 18 10.91 -5.01 6.07
CA GLY A 18 11.72 -5.26 7.26
C GLY A 18 11.00 -4.87 8.55
N LYS A 19 11.51 -5.34 9.70
CA LYS A 19 11.10 -4.80 11.00
C LYS A 19 11.41 -3.30 11.04
N GLY A 20 10.38 -2.48 11.30
CA GLY A 20 10.48 -1.03 11.38
C GLY A 20 10.09 -0.27 10.11
N SER A 21 9.55 -0.93 9.08
CA SER A 21 8.94 -0.23 7.94
C SER A 21 7.83 0.71 8.42
N LYS A 22 7.74 1.90 7.81
CA LYS A 22 6.62 2.83 8.06
C LYS A 22 5.29 2.12 7.76
N PRO A 23 4.19 2.46 8.45
CA PRO A 23 2.88 1.86 8.16
C PRO A 23 2.54 2.02 6.68
N PHE A 24 2.22 0.91 6.00
CA PHE A 24 1.94 0.90 4.57
C PHE A 24 0.68 0.09 4.25
N TRP A 25 0.00 0.44 3.16
CA TRP A 25 -1.19 -0.26 2.70
C TRP A 25 -0.96 -0.89 1.33
N ILE A 26 -1.38 -2.14 1.18
CA ILE A 26 -1.45 -2.83 -0.10
C ILE A 26 -2.93 -2.90 -0.49
N CYS A 27 -3.33 -2.07 -1.44
CA CYS A 27 -4.67 -2.15 -2.03
C CYS A 27 -4.71 -3.30 -3.04
N THR A 28 -5.64 -4.23 -2.90
CA THR A 28 -5.76 -5.43 -3.75
C THR A 28 -7.23 -5.87 -3.87
N SER A 29 -7.52 -6.87 -4.69
CA SER A 29 -8.87 -7.44 -4.80
C SER A 29 -9.18 -8.35 -3.60
N ARG A 30 -10.47 -8.55 -3.29
CA ARG A 30 -10.92 -9.55 -2.29
C ARG A 30 -10.30 -10.92 -2.51
N ARG A 31 -10.32 -11.39 -3.77
CA ARG A 31 -9.76 -12.69 -4.17
C ARG A 31 -8.27 -12.80 -3.83
N VAL A 32 -7.47 -11.81 -4.23
CA VAL A 32 -6.03 -11.81 -3.96
C VAL A 32 -5.74 -11.69 -2.46
N LYS A 33 -6.53 -10.90 -1.71
CA LYS A 33 -6.42 -10.81 -0.25
C LYS A 33 -6.65 -12.16 0.43
N GLU A 34 -7.66 -12.91 -0.01
CA GLU A 34 -7.92 -14.26 0.50
C GLU A 34 -6.81 -15.25 0.13
N GLU A 35 -6.30 -15.18 -1.10
CA GLU A 35 -5.21 -16.02 -1.58
C GLU A 35 -3.90 -15.74 -0.83
N ALA A 36 -3.57 -14.47 -0.61
CA ALA A 36 -2.45 -14.05 0.22
C ALA A 36 -2.60 -14.51 1.68
N ARG A 37 -3.82 -14.55 2.21
CA ARG A 37 -4.08 -15.11 3.55
C ARG A 37 -3.80 -16.62 3.58
N ARG A 38 -4.28 -17.37 2.59
CA ARG A 38 -4.10 -18.83 2.50
C ARG A 38 -2.64 -19.25 2.31
N SER A 39 -1.88 -18.46 1.55
CA SER A 39 -0.45 -18.70 1.28
C SER A 39 0.50 -18.19 2.38
N GLY A 40 -0.02 -17.54 3.44
CA GLY A 40 0.78 -16.96 4.52
C GLY A 40 1.47 -15.63 4.17
N LEU A 41 1.37 -15.15 2.92
CA LEU A 41 1.91 -13.86 2.50
C LEU A 41 1.27 -12.69 3.25
N GLY A 42 -0.05 -12.76 3.47
CA GLY A 42 -0.78 -11.73 4.22
C GLY A 42 -0.27 -11.56 5.64
N LYS A 43 0.06 -12.67 6.32
CA LYS A 43 0.64 -12.64 7.67
C LYS A 43 2.01 -11.94 7.67
N ARG A 44 2.86 -12.22 6.68
CA ARG A 44 4.17 -11.58 6.53
C ARG A 44 4.05 -10.07 6.28
N VAL A 45 3.05 -9.65 5.50
CA VAL A 45 2.74 -8.23 5.30
C VAL A 45 2.37 -7.56 6.63
N GLU A 46 1.49 -8.18 7.42
CA GLU A 46 1.07 -7.66 8.73
C GLU A 46 2.22 -7.61 9.73
N GLU A 47 3.07 -8.64 9.79
CA GLU A 47 4.26 -8.70 10.64
C GLU A 47 5.28 -7.59 10.29
N ALA A 48 5.27 -7.08 9.07
CA ALA A 48 6.08 -5.95 8.64
C ALA A 48 5.43 -4.57 8.89
N GLY A 49 4.25 -4.51 9.50
CA GLY A 49 3.49 -3.27 9.73
C GLY A 49 2.59 -2.85 8.57
N GLY A 50 2.39 -3.73 7.59
CA GLY A 50 1.51 -3.52 6.45
C GLY A 50 0.06 -3.87 6.72
N ARG A 51 -0.85 -3.31 5.91
CA ARG A 51 -2.26 -3.72 5.88
C ARG A 51 -2.69 -4.04 4.47
N MET A 52 -3.35 -5.17 4.26
CA MET A 52 -3.99 -5.47 2.98
C MET A 52 -5.42 -4.94 2.97
N VAL A 53 -5.71 -4.03 2.05
CA VAL A 53 -7.00 -3.36 1.90
C VAL A 53 -7.64 -3.86 0.60
N ALA A 54 -8.92 -4.23 0.67
CA ALA A 54 -9.69 -4.65 -0.48
C ALA A 54 -10.93 -3.75 -0.66
N ASP A 55 -11.51 -3.79 -1.87
CA ASP A 55 -12.76 -3.09 -2.22
C ASP A 55 -12.69 -1.55 -2.18
N THR A 56 -11.50 -1.00 -2.07
CA THR A 56 -11.27 0.45 -2.09
C THR A 56 -9.86 0.75 -2.59
N CYS A 57 -9.63 1.95 -3.13
CA CYS A 57 -8.30 2.47 -3.44
C CYS A 57 -7.98 3.62 -2.47
N ALA A 58 -6.68 3.80 -2.18
CA ALA A 58 -6.18 4.93 -1.39
C ALA A 58 -6.74 6.30 -1.80
N VAL A 59 -7.05 6.50 -3.10
CA VAL A 59 -7.62 7.74 -3.64
C VAL A 59 -8.96 8.15 -3.03
N VAL A 60 -9.76 7.19 -2.57
CA VAL A 60 -11.06 7.47 -1.93
C VAL A 60 -11.02 7.27 -0.41
N SER A 61 -9.84 6.99 0.14
CA SER A 61 -9.64 6.88 1.58
C SER A 61 -9.48 8.28 2.18
N PRO A 62 -10.09 8.58 3.34
CA PRO A 62 -9.98 9.89 3.97
C PRO A 62 -8.63 10.04 4.71
N LEU A 63 -7.52 10.03 3.98
CA LEU A 63 -6.16 9.99 4.52
C LEU A 63 -5.86 11.17 5.46
N GLU A 64 -6.41 12.34 5.17
CA GLU A 64 -6.32 13.54 6.00
C GLU A 64 -7.02 13.38 7.36
N LYS A 65 -8.18 12.71 7.38
CA LYS A 65 -8.92 12.43 8.62
C LYS A 65 -8.22 11.36 9.45
N LEU A 66 -7.41 10.52 8.81
CA LEU A 66 -6.55 9.54 9.45
C LEU A 66 -5.23 10.15 9.95
N GLY A 67 -5.02 11.46 9.74
CA GLY A 67 -3.86 12.19 10.23
C GLY A 67 -2.60 12.07 9.36
N PHE A 68 -2.70 11.49 8.16
CA PHE A 68 -1.57 11.46 7.23
C PHE A 68 -1.37 12.82 6.57
N LYS A 69 -0.14 13.35 6.63
CA LYS A 69 0.24 14.59 5.94
C LYS A 69 0.96 14.34 4.63
N THR A 70 1.80 13.30 4.59
CA THR A 70 2.61 12.92 3.43
C THR A 70 2.46 11.43 3.19
N VAL A 71 2.25 11.03 1.94
CA VAL A 71 1.99 9.64 1.55
C VAL A 71 2.91 9.24 0.39
N GLY A 72 3.62 8.12 0.55
CA GLY A 72 4.37 7.49 -0.53
C GLY A 72 3.46 6.60 -1.37
N VAL A 73 3.48 6.74 -2.69
CA VAL A 73 2.69 5.90 -3.60
C VAL A 73 3.51 5.40 -4.78
N ASP A 74 3.21 4.19 -5.23
CA ASP A 74 3.79 3.54 -6.42
C ASP A 74 2.88 3.68 -7.66
N SER A 75 1.80 4.47 -7.55
CA SER A 75 0.79 4.62 -8.59
C SER A 75 0.68 6.07 -9.05
N ALA A 76 0.88 6.31 -10.35
CA ALA A 76 0.68 7.62 -10.96
C ALA A 76 -0.75 8.16 -10.74
N LYS A 77 -1.77 7.29 -10.75
CA LYS A 77 -3.15 7.67 -10.45
C LYS A 77 -3.27 8.21 -9.02
N ALA A 78 -2.72 7.50 -8.05
CA ALA A 78 -2.74 7.95 -6.67
C ALA A 78 -1.95 9.26 -6.51
N ALA A 79 -0.78 9.37 -7.15
CA ALA A 79 0.04 10.58 -7.11
C ALA A 79 -0.66 11.82 -7.67
N HIS A 80 -1.47 11.64 -8.72
CA HIS A 80 -2.23 12.71 -9.32
C HIS A 80 -3.42 13.17 -8.45
N TYR A 81 -4.18 12.22 -7.87
CA TYR A 81 -5.46 12.54 -7.21
C TYR A 81 -5.34 12.81 -5.71
N LEU A 82 -4.40 12.20 -4.99
CA LEU A 82 -4.32 12.35 -3.54
C LEU A 82 -4.07 13.80 -3.07
N PRO A 83 -3.24 14.62 -3.74
CA PRO A 83 -3.04 16.01 -3.34
C PRO A 83 -4.31 16.85 -3.41
N SER A 84 -5.14 16.63 -4.43
CA SER A 84 -6.36 17.40 -4.64
C SER A 84 -7.55 16.88 -3.82
N LEU A 85 -7.72 15.55 -3.74
CA LEU A 85 -8.86 14.93 -3.07
C LEU A 85 -8.66 14.78 -1.56
N CYS A 86 -7.47 14.38 -1.14
CA CYS A 86 -7.15 14.10 0.26
C CYS A 86 -6.31 15.21 0.90
N ARG A 87 -5.87 16.23 0.15
CA ARG A 87 -5.05 17.35 0.68
C ARG A 87 -3.79 16.87 1.43
N VAL A 88 -3.16 15.82 0.92
CA VAL A 88 -1.90 15.27 1.42
C VAL A 88 -0.77 15.51 0.43
N GLU A 89 0.46 15.69 0.92
CA GLU A 89 1.65 15.67 0.08
C GLU A 89 1.91 14.25 -0.42
N VAL A 90 2.42 14.13 -1.64
CA VAL A 90 2.74 12.82 -2.23
C VAL A 90 4.19 12.72 -2.66
N VAL A 91 4.81 11.59 -2.32
CA VAL A 91 6.06 11.12 -2.91
C VAL A 91 5.74 9.98 -3.87
N PHE A 92 6.02 10.15 -5.16
CA PHE A 92 5.83 9.13 -6.18
C PHE A 92 7.16 8.46 -6.51
N SER A 93 7.34 7.22 -6.04
CA SER A 93 8.56 6.43 -6.22
C SER A 93 8.23 4.93 -6.29
N PRO A 94 9.14 4.11 -6.83
CA PRO A 94 9.03 2.65 -6.76
C PRO A 94 8.96 2.15 -5.30
N PRO A 95 8.31 0.99 -5.05
CA PRO A 95 8.18 0.45 -3.70
C PRO A 95 9.51 0.26 -2.96
N GLY A 96 10.60 -0.06 -3.66
CA GLY A 96 11.92 -0.21 -3.05
C GLY A 96 12.47 1.07 -2.40
N GLU A 97 12.17 2.23 -2.97
CA GLU A 97 12.56 3.53 -2.40
C GLU A 97 11.60 3.97 -1.28
N LEU A 98 10.32 3.60 -1.39
CA LEU A 98 9.30 3.98 -0.40
C LEU A 98 9.36 3.13 0.88
N LEU A 99 9.70 1.86 0.74
CA LEU A 99 9.75 0.87 1.82
C LEU A 99 11.17 0.59 2.31
N GLY A 100 12.18 1.01 1.54
CA GLY A 100 13.59 0.95 1.90
C GLY A 100 13.91 1.84 3.11
N ARG A 101 14.97 1.45 3.84
CA ARG A 101 15.47 2.17 5.02
C ARG A 101 16.13 3.48 4.65
#